data_AF-I1CRG1-F1
#
_entry.id   AF-I1CRG1-F1
#
_cell.length_a   1.000
_cell.length_b   1.000
_cell.length_c   1.000
_cell.angle_alpha   90.00
_cell.angle_beta   90.00
_cell.angle_gamma   90.00
#
_symmetry.space_group_name_H-M   'P 1'
#
loop_
_entity.id
_entity.type
_entity.pdbx_description
1 polymer ?
#
loop_
_entity_poly.entity_id
_entity_poly.type
_entity_poly.pdbx_seq_one_letter_code
_entity_poly.pdbx_strand_id
1 'polypeptide(L)'
;MAIDYQYIKPIFNELNSTQFPLISRGESHITVISPPEFAVLATANITIDEINKIAIKNSIQSSKIKIVCLGKEDVVLKDERYVVYQIIVKSSDLVKIRQEIFKLYVKKVILAAYHCRIH
;
A
#
# COMPACT_ATOMS: atom_id res chain seq x y z
N MET A 1 2.10 -1.37 7.60
CA MET A 1 1.34 -1.16 8.85
C MET A 1 0.58 -2.44 9.13
N ALA A 2 0.85 -3.07 10.27
CA ALA A 2 0.13 -4.28 10.67
C ALA A 2 -1.24 -3.89 11.22
N ILE A 3 -2.27 -4.61 10.81
CA ILE A 3 -3.61 -4.52 11.39
C ILE A 3 -3.84 -5.82 12.13
N ASP A 4 -4.47 -5.73 13.30
CA ASP A 4 -4.84 -6.92 14.04
C ASP A 4 -5.78 -7.79 13.19
N TYR A 5 -5.32 -9.00 12.89
CA TYR A 5 -6.03 -9.98 12.08
C TYR A 5 -7.39 -10.35 12.69
N GLN A 6 -7.59 -10.19 14.01
CA GLN A 6 -8.86 -10.47 14.67
C GLN A 6 -10.04 -9.72 14.04
N TYR A 7 -9.84 -8.48 13.60
CA TYR A 7 -10.91 -7.69 12.95
C TYR A 7 -11.24 -8.18 11.53
N ILE A 8 -10.31 -8.88 10.89
CA ILE A 8 -10.46 -9.42 9.52
C ILE A 8 -10.90 -10.88 9.53
N LYS A 9 -10.62 -11.60 10.62
CA LYS A 9 -10.93 -13.03 10.80
C LYS A 9 -12.38 -13.40 10.48
N PRO A 10 -13.43 -12.62 10.84
CA PRO A 10 -14.81 -12.96 10.48
C PRO A 10 -15.03 -13.00 8.96
N ILE A 11 -14.53 -11.98 8.25
CA ILE A 11 -14.61 -11.90 6.78
C ILE A 11 -13.83 -13.05 6.15
N PHE A 12 -12.63 -13.34 6.67
CA PHE A 12 -11.82 -14.46 6.20
C PHE A 12 -12.55 -15.79 6.37
N ASN A 13 -13.16 -16.04 7.53
CA ASN A 13 -13.90 -17.27 7.80
C ASN A 13 -15.10 -17.43 6.86
N GLU A 14 -15.82 -16.34 6.58
CA GLU A 14 -16.96 -16.35 5.65
C GLU A 14 -16.52 -16.62 4.20
N LEU A 15 -15.37 -16.10 3.78
CA LEU A 15 -14.82 -16.42 2.46
C LEU A 15 -14.26 -17.84 2.39
N ASN A 16 -13.68 -18.33 3.48
CA ASN A 16 -13.06 -19.66 3.54
C ASN A 16 -14.09 -20.80 3.70
N SER A 17 -15.34 -20.48 4.08
CA SER A 17 -16.44 -21.46 4.07
C SER A 17 -16.99 -21.73 2.66
N THR A 18 -16.48 -21.01 1.65
CA THR A 18 -16.79 -21.26 0.24
C THR A 18 -15.99 -22.44 -0.33
N GLN A 19 -16.28 -22.81 -1.58
CA GLN A 19 -15.85 -24.05 -2.22
C GLN A 19 -14.32 -24.23 -2.33
N PHE A 20 -13.54 -23.17 -2.20
CA PHE A 20 -12.07 -23.19 -2.28
C PHE A 20 -11.47 -22.47 -1.08
N PRO A 21 -10.60 -23.12 -0.29
CA PRO A 21 -9.99 -22.47 0.86
C PRO A 21 -9.06 -21.35 0.40
N LEU A 22 -9.16 -20.18 1.04
CA LEU A 22 -8.27 -19.06 0.76
C LEU A 22 -6.89 -19.32 1.35
N ILE A 23 -5.85 -19.12 0.54
CA ILE A 23 -4.47 -19.14 1.01
C ILE A 23 -4.22 -17.82 1.77
N SER A 24 -3.99 -17.91 3.08
CA SER A 24 -3.65 -16.77 3.94
C SER A 24 -2.37 -17.03 4.70
N ARG A 25 -1.58 -15.97 4.91
CA ARG A 25 -0.39 -16.00 5.77
C ARG A 25 -0.71 -15.66 7.23
N GLY A 26 -1.99 -15.47 7.58
CA GLY A 26 -2.41 -15.04 8.90
C GLY A 26 -2.04 -13.58 9.23
N GLU A 27 -1.60 -12.81 8.23
CA GLU A 27 -1.21 -11.42 8.38
C GLU A 27 -2.23 -10.51 7.69
N SER A 28 -2.55 -9.40 8.35
CA SER A 28 -3.30 -8.29 7.74
C SER A 28 -2.42 -7.06 7.75
N HIS A 29 -2.21 -6.46 6.58
CA HIS A 29 -1.49 -5.21 6.45
C HIS A 29 -2.09 -4.36 5.35
N ILE A 30 -1.96 -3.04 5.50
CA ILE A 30 -2.22 -2.10 4.39
C ILE A 30 -0.87 -1.72 3.79
N THR A 31 -0.75 -1.97 2.50
CA THR A 31 0.35 -1.48 1.67
C THR A 31 0.10 -0.02 1.31
N VAL A 32 0.90 0.88 1.88
CA VAL A 32 0.81 2.32 1.60
C VAL A 32 1.63 2.72 0.39
N ILE A 33 2.77 2.06 0.17
CA ILE A 33 3.61 2.15 -1.03
C ILE A 33 3.99 0.72 -1.41
N SER A 34 3.68 0.32 -2.64
CA SER A 34 4.01 -0.99 -3.19
C SER A 34 5.46 -1.06 -3.66
N PRO A 35 6.05 -2.27 -3.80
CA PRO A 35 7.41 -2.41 -4.31
C PRO A 35 7.65 -1.74 -5.68
N PRO A 36 6.73 -1.85 -6.68
CA PRO A 36 6.89 -1.14 -7.94
C PRO A 36 6.84 0.39 -7.80
N GLU A 37 5.99 0.91 -6.91
CA GLU A 37 5.98 2.35 -6.61
C GLU A 37 7.30 2.80 -5.97
N PHE A 38 7.84 2.03 -5.03
CA PHE A 38 9.13 2.36 -4.42
C PHE A 38 10.28 2.34 -5.42
N ALA A 39 10.28 1.42 -6.40
CA ALA A 39 11.28 1.41 -7.46
C ALA A 39 11.31 2.74 -8.24
N VAL A 40 10.14 3.34 -8.52
CA VAL A 40 10.04 4.67 -9.15
C VAL A 40 10.53 5.78 -8.23
N LEU A 41 10.22 5.72 -6.93
CA LEU A 41 10.72 6.72 -5.97
C LEU A 41 12.25 6.67 -5.83
N ALA A 42 12.82 5.46 -5.86
CA ALA A 42 14.26 5.23 -5.75
C ALA A 42 15.03 5.83 -6.92
N THR A 43 14.46 5.91 -8.13
CA THR A 43 15.12 6.59 -9.27
C THR A 43 15.32 8.08 -9.05
N ALA A 44 14.51 8.69 -8.16
CA ALA A 44 14.66 10.08 -7.74
C ALA A 44 15.53 10.23 -6.47
N ASN A 45 16.31 9.19 -6.13
CA ASN A 45 17.15 9.13 -4.93
C ASN A 45 16.35 9.33 -3.62
N ILE A 46 15.10 8.88 -3.58
CA ILE A 46 14.33 8.81 -2.34
C ILE A 46 14.65 7.52 -1.63
N THR A 47 15.07 7.61 -0.36
CA THR A 47 15.39 6.43 0.44
C THR A 47 14.21 5.95 1.26
N ILE A 48 14.27 4.69 1.70
CA ILE A 48 13.27 4.14 2.62
C ILE A 48 13.23 4.92 3.95
N ASP A 49 14.36 5.46 4.39
CA ASP A 49 14.44 6.26 5.62
C ASP A 49 13.69 7.59 5.50
N GLU A 50 13.72 8.22 4.33
CA GLU A 50 12.93 9.44 4.08
C GLU A 50 11.43 9.14 4.11
N ILE A 51 11.02 8.02 3.51
CA ILE A 51 9.63 7.54 3.56
C ILE A 51 9.23 7.23 5.01
N ASN A 52 10.09 6.53 5.77
CA ASN A 52 9.85 6.19 7.17
C ASN A 52 9.72 7.45 8.04
N LYS A 53 10.55 8.47 7.83
CA LYS A 53 10.45 9.76 8.52
C LYS A 53 9.10 10.43 8.26
N ILE A 54 8.62 10.43 7.01
CA ILE A 54 7.29 10.95 6.67
C ILE A 54 6.19 10.14 7.37
N ALA A 55 6.29 8.82 7.37
CA ALA A 55 5.32 7.94 7.99
C ALA A 55 5.24 8.14 9.53
N ILE A 56 6.39 8.26 10.20
CA ILE A 56 6.47 8.53 11.65
C ILE A 56 5.90 9.91 11.96
N LYS A 57 6.29 10.94 11.19
CA LYS A 57 5.81 12.33 11.37
C LYS A 57 4.28 12.43 11.26
N ASN A 58 3.66 11.61 10.42
CA ASN A 58 2.21 11.57 10.24
C ASN A 58 1.53 10.48 11.09
N SER A 59 2.23 9.93 12.08
CA SER A 59 1.69 8.95 13.03
C SER A 59 0.99 7.78 12.34
N ILE A 60 1.66 7.15 11.35
CA ILE A 60 1.06 6.09 10.52
C ILE A 60 0.36 4.99 11.34
N GLN A 61 0.89 4.62 12.50
CA GLN A 61 0.33 3.57 13.37
C GLN A 61 -1.00 3.97 14.04
N SER A 62 -1.32 5.26 14.12
CA SER A 62 -2.60 5.76 14.63
C SER A 62 -3.55 6.22 13.52
N SER A 63 -3.28 5.83 12.26
CA SER A 63 -4.11 6.22 11.12
C SER A 63 -5.53 5.68 11.28
N LYS A 64 -6.53 6.53 11.10
CA LYS A 64 -7.93 6.12 11.08
C LYS A 64 -8.26 5.46 9.76
N ILE A 65 -8.91 4.30 9.83
CA ILE A 65 -9.25 3.48 8.69
C ILE A 65 -10.72 3.13 8.78
N LYS A 66 -11.44 3.23 7.65
CA LYS A 66 -12.80 2.75 7.51
C LYS A 66 -12.83 1.69 6.42
N ILE A 67 -13.30 0.49 6.75
CA ILE A 67 -13.60 -0.54 5.75
C ILE A 67 -14.77 -0.04 4.90
N VAL A 68 -14.61 -0.08 3.59
CA VAL A 68 -15.61 0.37 2.62
C VAL A 68 -16.37 -0.83 2.06
N CYS A 69 -15.64 -1.79 1.50
CA CYS A 69 -16.22 -3.00 0.91
C CYS A 69 -15.16 -4.11 0.77
N LEU A 70 -15.64 -5.29 0.39
CA LEU A 70 -14.80 -6.38 -0.09
C LEU A 70 -14.70 -6.30 -1.61
N GLY A 71 -13.48 -6.14 -2.12
CA GLY A 71 -13.16 -6.27 -3.53
C GLY A 71 -12.86 -7.71 -3.89
N LYS A 72 -13.26 -8.12 -5.10
CA LYS A 72 -12.91 -9.40 -5.71
C LYS A 72 -12.29 -9.11 -7.06
N GLU A 73 -11.12 -9.68 -7.28
CA GLU A 73 -10.46 -9.72 -8.59
C GLU A 73 -10.35 -11.17 -9.06
N ASP A 74 -10.45 -11.33 -10.37
CA ASP A 74 -10.41 -12.61 -11.05
C ASP A 74 -9.46 -12.49 -12.22
N VAL A 75 -8.38 -13.27 -12.21
CA VAL A 75 -7.32 -13.19 -13.20
C VAL A 75 -6.97 -14.59 -13.69
N VAL A 76 -6.82 -14.73 -15.01
CA VAL A 76 -6.33 -15.96 -15.62
C VAL A 76 -4.85 -15.77 -15.93
N LEU A 77 -4.00 -16.61 -15.33
CA LEU A 77 -2.56 -16.63 -15.55
C LEU A 77 -2.15 -18.03 -15.99
N LYS A 78 -1.57 -18.16 -17.19
CA LYS A 78 -1.12 -19.45 -17.75
C LYS A 78 -2.23 -20.53 -17.72
N ASP A 79 -3.42 -20.16 -18.17
CA ASP A 79 -4.63 -21.01 -18.21
C ASP A 79 -5.19 -21.45 -16.84
N GLU A 80 -4.62 -20.95 -15.74
CA GLU A 80 -5.14 -21.13 -14.38
C GLU A 80 -5.88 -19.88 -13.90
N ARG A 81 -7.06 -20.08 -13.29
CA ARG A 81 -7.88 -19.00 -12.73
C ARG A 81 -7.51 -18.74 -11.28
N TYR A 82 -7.17 -17.49 -10.99
CA TYR A 82 -6.85 -16.99 -9.67
C TYR A 82 -7.89 -15.96 -9.24
N VAL A 83 -8.43 -16.15 -8.04
CA VAL A 83 -9.35 -15.20 -7.42
C VAL A 83 -8.69 -14.58 -6.21
N VAL A 84 -8.65 -13.25 -6.18
CA VAL A 84 -8.08 -12.47 -5.07
C VAL A 84 -9.20 -11.67 -4.42
N TYR A 85 -9.27 -11.75 -3.09
CA TYR A 85 -10.14 -10.92 -2.29
C TYR A 85 -9.32 -9.88 -1.53
N GLN A 86 -9.78 -8.64 -1.54
CA GLN A 86 -9.06 -7.52 -0.93
C GLN A 86 -10.04 -6.60 -0.21
N ILE A 87 -9.67 -6.19 1.00
CA ILE A 87 -10.49 -5.29 1.80
C ILE A 87 -10.18 -3.87 1.37
N ILE A 88 -11.17 -3.22 0.78
CA ILE A 88 -11.06 -1.84 0.35
C ILE A 88 -11.29 -0.95 1.55
N VAL A 89 -10.33 -0.06 1.81
CA VAL A 89 -10.34 0.82 2.96
C VAL A 89 -10.23 2.27 2.54
N LYS A 90 -10.83 3.15 3.33
CA LYS A 90 -10.68 4.61 3.23
C LYS A 90 -9.90 5.12 4.43
N SER A 91 -8.87 5.93 4.17
CA SER A 91 -8.10 6.62 5.20
C SER A 91 -7.55 7.94 4.68
N SER A 92 -7.98 9.06 5.27
CA SER A 92 -7.40 10.38 4.99
C SER A 92 -5.93 10.46 5.38
N ASP A 93 -5.57 9.76 6.45
CA ASP A 93 -4.25 9.85 7.08
C ASP A 93 -3.21 9.15 6.20
N LEU A 94 -3.53 7.96 5.67
CA LEU A 94 -2.67 7.25 4.72
C LEU A 94 -2.55 7.99 3.38
N VAL A 95 -3.62 8.65 2.93
CA VAL A 95 -3.58 9.50 1.72
C VAL A 95 -2.64 10.69 1.93
N LYS A 96 -2.68 11.33 3.10
CA LYS A 96 -1.77 12.43 3.44
C LYS A 96 -0.30 12.00 3.41
N ILE A 97 0.01 10.81 3.94
CA ILE A 97 1.36 10.23 3.86
C ILE A 97 1.81 10.09 2.40
N ARG A 98 0.95 9.50 1.54
CA ARG A 98 1.25 9.36 0.10
C ARG A 98 1.46 10.72 -0.57
N GLN A 99 0.68 11.72 -0.22
CA GLN A 99 0.85 13.09 -0.75
C GLN A 99 2.17 13.74 -0.31
N GLU A 100 2.62 13.54 0.93
CA GLU A 100 3.91 14.05 1.38
C GLU A 100 5.09 13.37 0.70
N ILE A 101 5.02 12.04 0.49
CA ILE A 101 6.01 11.29 -0.29
C ILE A 101 6.05 11.80 -1.73
N PHE A 102 4.89 12.02 -2.35
CA PHE A 102 4.81 12.56 -3.70
C PHE A 102 5.40 13.97 -3.81
N LYS A 103 5.16 14.84 -2.83
CA LYS A 103 5.79 16.17 -2.77
C LYS A 103 7.31 16.08 -2.68
N LEU A 104 7.85 15.14 -1.88
CA LEU A 104 9.29 14.89 -1.82
C LEU A 104 9.84 14.42 -3.17
N TYR A 105 9.13 13.50 -3.84
CA TYR A 105 9.50 13.02 -5.18
C TYR A 105 9.58 14.16 -6.19
N VAL A 106 8.52 14.96 -6.32
CA VAL A 106 8.49 16.10 -7.23
C VAL A 106 9.63 17.08 -6.94
N LYS A 107 9.90 17.37 -5.65
CA LYS A 107 11.01 18.25 -5.26
C LYS A 107 12.36 17.72 -5.75
N LYS A 108 12.65 16.43 -5.55
CA LYS A 108 13.95 15.84 -5.96
C LYS A 108 14.08 15.75 -7.47
N VAL A 109 13.03 15.36 -8.18
CA VAL A 109 13.03 15.29 -9.65
C VAL A 109 13.26 16.67 -10.27
N ILE A 110 12.57 17.71 -9.75
CA ILE A 110 12.76 19.08 -10.24
C ILE A 110 14.19 19.56 -9.98
N LEU A 111 14.74 19.34 -8.78
CA LEU A 111 16.12 19.74 -8.45
C LEU A 111 17.15 19.07 -9.37
N ALA A 112 16.96 17.78 -9.68
CA ALA A 112 17.83 17.06 -10.62
C ALA A 112 17.76 17.66 -12.04
N ALA A 113 16.56 18.03 -12.51
CA ALA A 113 16.38 18.66 -13.81
C ALA A 113 17.06 20.05 -13.90
N TYR A 114 17.05 20.83 -12.83
CA TYR A 114 17.78 22.10 -12.77
C TYR A 114 19.30 21.91 -12.77
N HIS A 115 19.82 20.89 -12.06
CA HIS A 115 21.26 20.59 -12.06
C HIS A 115 21.78 20.13 -13.42
N CYS A 116 20.94 19.43 -14.20
CA CYS A 116 21.30 18.99 -15.55
C CYS A 116 21.31 20.11 -16.61
N ARG A 117 20.72 21.29 -16.32
CA ARG A 117 20.67 22.43 -17.25
C ARG A 117 21.86 23.40 -17.13
N ILE A 118 22.76 23.21 -16.17
CA ILE A 118 23.90 24.12 -15.90
C ILE A 118 25.22 23.58 -16.50
N HIS A 119 25.16 22.46 -17.21
CA HIS A 119 26.26 21.88 -17.98
C HIS A 119 25.85 21.70 -19.44
#